data_AF-A0AA38LGE2-F1
#
_entry.id   AF-A0AA38LGE2-F1
#
_cell.length_a   1.000
_cell.length_b   1.000
_cell.length_c   1.000
_cell.angle_alpha   90.00
_cell.angle_beta   90.00
_cell.angle_gamma   90.00
#
_symmetry.space_group_name_H-M   'P 1'
#
loop_
_entity.id
_entity.type
_entity.pdbx_description
1 polymer ?
#
loop_
_entity_poly.entity_id
_entity_poly.type
_entity_poly.pdbx_seq_one_letter_code
_entity_poly.pdbx_strand_id
1 'polypeptide(L)'
;YMHVPDKRRKKIDPKTLPCLFLGYSTTSKAYRLMDPETKKIYESRDVVCDESSFDSLPHNGDPVPTSSHRLLTHPDDEQDDSSQREEELSGD
;
A
#
# COMPACT_ATOMS: atom_id res chain seq x y z
N TYR A 1 6.88 -4.02 3.68
CA TYR A 1 6.73 -5.36 3.06
C TYR A 1 5.63 -5.36 2.02
N MET A 2 5.93 -5.71 0.77
CA MET A 2 4.96 -5.81 -0.33
C MET A 2 4.39 -7.22 -0.44
N HIS A 3 3.08 -7.37 -0.68
CA HIS A 3 2.50 -8.67 -1.01
C HIS A 3 2.89 -9.10 -2.43
N VAL A 4 3.37 -10.34 -2.57
CA VAL A 4 3.54 -10.99 -3.88
C VAL A 4 2.27 -11.83 -4.19
N PRO A 5 1.79 -11.98 -5.43
CA PRO A 5 0.70 -12.91 -5.71
C PRO A 5 1.17 -14.38 -5.76
N ASP A 6 0.32 -15.33 -5.40
CA ASP A 6 0.67 -16.77 -5.43
C ASP A 6 1.04 -17.27 -6.83
N LYS A 7 0.43 -16.70 -7.88
CA LYS A 7 0.78 -16.98 -9.28
C LYS A 7 2.25 -16.67 -9.62
N ARG A 8 2.90 -15.81 -8.82
CA ARG A 8 4.30 -15.39 -8.99
C ARG A 8 5.26 -16.10 -8.03
N ARG A 9 4.77 -17.09 -7.27
CA ARG A 9 5.52 -17.84 -6.26
C ARG A 9 5.50 -19.34 -6.49
N LYS A 10 6.56 -20.02 -6.08
CA LYS A 10 6.58 -21.47 -5.87
C LYS A 10 6.09 -21.80 -4.46
N LYS A 11 5.77 -23.08 -4.22
CA LYS A 11 5.14 -23.58 -2.99
C LYS A 11 5.87 -23.21 -1.68
N ILE A 12 7.17 -22.89 -1.75
CA ILE A 12 8.00 -22.54 -0.59
C ILE A 12 8.50 -21.08 -0.60
N ASP A 13 8.09 -20.27 -1.59
CA ASP A 13 8.56 -18.89 -1.69
C ASP A 13 7.84 -17.98 -0.67
N PRO A 14 8.53 -16.94 -0.16
CA PRO A 14 7.98 -16.06 0.86
C PRO A 14 6.75 -15.28 0.38
N LYS A 15 5.78 -15.09 1.30
CA LYS A 15 4.53 -14.36 1.05
C LYS A 15 4.67 -12.83 1.01
N THR A 16 5.86 -12.32 1.22
CA THR A 16 6.12 -10.88 1.19
C THR A 16 7.51 -10.62 0.64
N LEU A 17 7.68 -9.44 0.04
CA LEU A 17 8.97 -8.92 -0.37
C LEU A 17 9.32 -7.74 0.56
N PRO A 18 10.48 -7.75 1.24
CA PRO A 18 10.97 -6.55 1.93
C PRO A 18 11.35 -5.49 0.90
N CYS A 19 10.83 -4.28 1.06
CA CYS A 19 11.08 -3.17 0.14
C CYS A 19 11.23 -1.88 0.94
N LEU A 20 11.99 -0.94 0.37
CA LEU A 20 12.08 0.44 0.83
C LEU A 20 10.90 1.26 0.28
N PHE A 21 10.26 2.04 1.14
CA PHE A 21 9.22 2.98 0.74
C PHE A 21 9.82 4.20 0.03
N LEU A 22 9.35 4.51 -1.18
CA LEU A 22 9.80 5.67 -1.96
C LEU A 22 8.76 6.78 -2.08
N GLY A 23 7.50 6.52 -1.69
CA GLY A 23 6.38 7.45 -1.84
C GLY A 23 5.22 6.85 -2.61
N TYR A 24 4.44 7.70 -3.27
CA TYR A 24 3.23 7.32 -4.01
C TYR A 24 3.49 7.31 -5.51
N SER A 25 2.73 6.49 -6.23
CA SER A 25 2.66 6.56 -7.69
C SER A 25 1.96 7.85 -8.11
N THR A 26 2.41 8.45 -9.20
CA THR A 26 1.78 9.66 -9.77
C THR A 26 0.59 9.33 -10.68
N THR A 27 0.47 8.07 -11.12
CA THR A 27 -0.50 7.63 -12.12
C THR A 27 -1.52 6.64 -11.56
N SER A 28 -1.29 6.12 -10.35
CA SER A 28 -2.16 5.12 -9.73
C SER A 28 -2.31 5.35 -8.23
N LYS A 29 -3.42 4.89 -7.66
CA LYS A 29 -3.60 4.78 -6.20
C LYS A 29 -2.71 3.64 -5.68
N ALA A 30 -1.38 3.76 -5.70
CA ALA A 30 -0.45 2.72 -5.26
C ALA A 30 0.82 3.32 -4.66
N TYR A 31 1.53 2.55 -3.85
CA TYR A 31 2.82 2.93 -3.28
C TYR A 31 3.97 2.53 -4.20
N ARG A 32 4.98 3.40 -4.30
CA ARG A 32 6.26 3.11 -4.96
C ARG A 32 7.21 2.50 -3.96
N LEU A 33 7.70 1.31 -4.29
CA LEU A 33 8.54 0.50 -3.43
C LEU A 33 9.78 0.07 -4.20
N MET A 34 10.95 0.12 -3.56
CA MET A 34 12.19 -0.39 -4.14
C MET A 34 12.63 -1.66 -3.44
N ASP A 35 12.92 -2.70 -4.20
CA ASP A 35 13.67 -3.83 -3.71
C ASP A 35 15.16 -3.43 -3.60
N PRO A 36 15.75 -3.44 -2.38
CA PRO A 36 17.12 -2.99 -2.16
C PRO A 36 18.17 -3.90 -2.82
N GLU A 37 17.84 -5.17 -3.05
CA GLU A 37 18.74 -6.16 -3.66
C GLU A 37 18.75 -6.02 -5.18
N THR A 38 17.57 -6.02 -5.81
CA THR A 38 17.47 -5.98 -7.28
C THR A 38 17.38 -4.58 -7.88
N LYS A 39 17.22 -3.55 -7.03
CA LYS A 39 16.95 -2.15 -7.41
C LYS A 39 15.69 -1.95 -8.25
N LYS A 40 14.83 -2.96 -8.36
CA LYS A 40 13.56 -2.87 -9.08
C LYS A 40 12.56 -2.03 -8.30
N ILE A 41 11.82 -1.19 -9.02
CA ILE A 41 10.73 -0.40 -8.48
C ILE A 41 9.41 -1.14 -8.77
N TYR A 42 8.59 -1.26 -7.73
CA TYR A 42 7.26 -1.84 -7.78
C TYR A 42 6.22 -0.79 -7.41
N GLU A 43 5.04 -0.90 -8.01
CA GLU A 43 3.85 -0.17 -7.60
C GLU A 43 2.84 -1.16 -7.03
N SER A 44 2.46 -1.00 -5.76
CA SER A 44 1.52 -1.91 -5.09
C SER A 44 0.65 -1.17 -4.07
N ARG A 45 -0.62 -1.60 -3.97
CA ARG A 45 -1.57 -1.17 -2.93
C ARG A 45 -1.39 -1.96 -1.65
N ASP A 46 -1.08 -3.24 -1.78
CA ASP A 46 -1.02 -4.17 -0.65
C ASP A 46 0.39 -4.19 -0.06
N VAL A 47 0.60 -3.30 0.91
CA VAL A 47 1.88 -3.10 1.60
C VAL A 47 1.65 -3.02 3.10
N VAL A 48 2.46 -3.75 3.87
CA VAL A 48 2.52 -3.66 5.32
C VAL A 48 3.79 -2.89 5.71
N CYS A 49 3.64 -1.77 6.40
CA CYS A 49 4.75 -0.98 6.92
C CYS A 49 5.14 -1.46 8.33
N ASP A 50 6.44 -1.54 8.61
CA ASP A 50 6.97 -1.84 9.94
C ASP A 50 7.46 -0.53 10.57
N GLU A 51 6.56 0.11 11.33
CA GLU A 51 6.81 1.44 11.87
C GLU A 51 7.92 1.45 12.94
N SER A 52 8.16 0.32 13.61
CA SER A 52 9.17 0.18 14.65
C SER A 52 10.60 0.39 14.15
N SER A 53 10.81 0.23 12.84
CA SER A 53 12.11 0.40 12.19
C SER A 53 12.49 1.86 11.93
N PHE A 54 11.55 2.81 12.03
CA PHE A 54 11.84 4.24 11.78
C PHE A 54 12.31 4.99 13.03
N ASP A 55 12.04 4.47 14.23
CA ASP A 55 12.36 5.14 15.50
C ASP A 55 13.87 5.32 15.72
N SER A 56 14.72 4.52 15.05
CA SER A 56 16.17 4.61 15.18
C SER A 56 16.86 5.57 14.20
N LEU A 57 16.12 6.25 13.31
CA LEU A 57 16.73 7.29 12.47
C LEU A 57 17.13 8.47 13.37
N PRO A 58 18.39 8.96 13.28
CA PRO A 58 18.80 10.11 14.07
C PRO A 58 17.91 11.30 13.68
N HIS A 59 16.99 11.64 14.57
CA HIS A 59 16.20 12.84 14.46
C HIS A 59 17.17 14.00 14.67
N ASN A 60 17.48 14.71 13.59
CA ASN A 60 18.16 16.01 13.68
C ASN A 60 17.20 17.01 14.34
N GLY A 61 17.04 16.93 15.66
CA GLY A 61 16.46 17.97 16.53
C GLY A 61 14.98 18.32 16.36
N ASP A 62 14.31 17.92 15.28
CA ASP A 62 12.90 18.28 15.05
C ASP A 62 11.97 17.22 15.65
N PRO A 63 10.99 17.61 16.49
CA PRO A 63 10.01 16.68 17.03
C PRO A 63 9.15 16.15 15.88
N VAL A 64 9.25 14.84 15.60
CA VAL A 64 8.30 14.16 14.73
C VAL A 64 6.93 14.29 15.41
N PRO A 65 5.89 14.82 14.74
CA PRO A 65 4.55 14.70 15.29
C PRO A 65 4.26 13.20 15.36
N THR A 66 4.08 12.69 16.57
CA THR A 66 3.44 11.40 16.86
C THR A 66 2.01 11.46 16.32
N SER A 67 1.88 11.45 15.01
CA SER A 67 0.59 11.43 14.33
C SER A 67 0.21 9.98 14.18
N SER A 68 -0.29 9.42 15.29
CA SER A 68 -1.15 8.25 15.30
C SER A 68 -2.04 8.30 14.05
N HIS A 69 -1.86 7.34 13.15
CA HIS A 69 -2.78 7.13 12.02
C HIS A 69 -2.92 8.35 11.10
N ARG A 70 -1.85 8.79 10.44
CA ARG A 70 -2.05 9.55 9.21
C ARG A 70 -2.55 8.57 8.15
N LEU A 71 -3.87 8.40 8.13
CA LEU A 71 -4.59 7.76 7.03
C LEU A 71 -3.95 8.27 5.74
N LEU A 72 -3.43 7.35 4.96
CA LEU A 72 -2.97 7.58 3.59
C LEU A 72 -4.23 7.74 2.73
N THR A 73 -5.10 8.68 3.09
CA THR A 73 -6.28 9.06 2.33
C THR A 73 -5.77 9.83 1.12
N HIS A 74 -5.90 9.20 -0.03
CA HIS A 74 -5.83 9.88 -1.30
C HIS A 74 -6.88 11.02 -1.27
N PRO A 75 -6.56 12.24 -1.71
CA PRO A 75 -7.53 13.34 -1.78
C PRO A 75 -8.68 13.11 -2.78
N ASP A 76 -8.74 11.96 -3.44
CA ASP A 76 -9.77 11.56 -4.43
C ASP A 76 -10.61 10.36 -3.94
N ASP A 77 -11.00 10.37 -2.67
CA ASP A 77 -12.12 9.57 -2.17
C ASP A 77 -13.31 10.53 -1.93
N GLU A 78 -13.85 11.06 -3.03
CA GLU A 78 -15.23 11.54 -3.05
C GLU A 78 -16.14 10.32 -2.83
N GLN A 79 -16.94 10.37 -1.76
CA GLN A 79 -17.97 9.40 -1.48
C GLN A 79 -19.08 9.51 -2.54
N ASP A 80 -19.08 8.59 -3.51
CA ASP A 80 -20.28 8.30 -4.30
C ASP A 80 -21.16 7.31 -3.54
N ASP A 81 -21.94 7.83 -2.58
CA ASP A 81 -23.10 7.12 -2.03
C ASP A 81 -24.25 7.22 -3.04
N SER A 82 -24.19 6.40 -4.08
CA SER A 82 -25.27 6.23 -5.03
C SER A 82 -26.12 5.03 -4.65
N SER A 83 -27.00 5.22 -3.67
CA SER A 83 -28.18 4.39 -3.45
C SER A 83 -29.20 4.66 -4.57
N GLN A 84 -29.49 3.69 -5.46
CA GLN A 84 -30.79 3.58 -6.17
C GLN A 84 -31.03 2.19 -6.79
N ARG A 85 -32.27 1.73 -6.66
CA ARG A 85 -32.90 0.45 -7.12
C ARG A 85 -33.04 0.47 -8.67
N GLU A 86 -33.37 -0.59 -9.42
CA GLU A 86 -34.57 -1.47 -9.42
C GLU A 86 -34.50 -2.52 -10.57
N GLU A 87 -35.04 -3.73 -10.31
CA GLU A 87 -35.85 -4.68 -11.17
C GLU A 87 -35.43 -5.02 -12.64
N GLU A 88 -35.58 -6.23 -13.24
CA GLU A 88 -36.50 -7.38 -13.08
C GLU A 88 -36.12 -8.53 -14.09
N LEU A 89 -36.68 -9.75 -13.89
CA LEU A 89 -37.02 -10.83 -14.87
C LEU A 89 -35.99 -11.89 -15.38
N SER A 90 -36.09 -13.14 -14.89
CA SER A 90 -36.84 -14.26 -15.54
C SER A 90 -36.28 -15.68 -15.29
N GLY A 91 -37.21 -16.65 -15.10
CA GLY A 91 -37.10 -18.10 -15.41
C GLY A 91 -36.47 -18.99 -14.34
N ASP A 92 -37.03 -20.13 -13.90
CA ASP A 92 -38.17 -20.97 -14.29
C ASP A 92 -38.70 -21.68 -13.02
#